data_AF-A0A1G8LET4-F1
#
_entry.id   AF-A0A1G8LET4-F1
#
_cell.length_a   1.000
_cell.length_b   1.000
_cell.length_c   1.000
_cell.angle_alpha   90.00
_cell.angle_beta   90.00
_cell.angle_gamma   90.00
#
_symmetry.space_group_name_H-M   'P 1'
#
loop_
_entity.id
_entity.type
_entity.pdbx_description
1 polymer ?
#
loop_
_entity_poly.entity_id
_entity_poly.type
_entity_poly.pdbx_seq_one_letter_code
_entity_poly.pdbx_strand_id
1 'polypeptide(L)'
;MFADILNSCALRPARTVPTRADEGRLPRTSTTIWMLEDLEPFPDDPAVGDRCEPTTYWAAPDMLGLPAELWCRVEARIEEVHVDGHRERVAHLGEGFTTMLPDAVEAFPDTAGRTSLTGCLVRDRHLWADYRTRPTGSGRVLERNWLIQHAIRDPTRSPGWFSVSHDGPLRVHHGGSLPPNHAVVWSALSLELIPAGAGETRGAADHGEGDPERGV
;
A
#
# COMPACT_ATOMS: atom_id res chain seq x y z
N MET A 1 -3.93 20.37 -16.11
CA MET A 1 -4.06 20.29 -17.58
C MET A 1 -4.23 18.83 -17.95
N PHE A 2 -5.42 18.25 -17.79
CA PHE A 2 -5.83 17.03 -18.50
C PHE A 2 -7.35 17.08 -18.64
N ALA A 3 -7.81 16.98 -19.88
CA ALA A 3 -9.20 17.01 -20.29
C ALA A 3 -9.61 15.61 -20.76
N ASP A 4 -10.84 15.23 -20.40
CA ASP A 4 -11.84 14.44 -21.12
C ASP A 4 -11.38 13.30 -22.05
N ILE A 5 -11.92 12.09 -21.81
CA ILE A 5 -12.81 11.36 -22.73
C ILE A 5 -13.48 10.21 -21.97
N LEU A 6 -14.79 10.31 -21.81
CA LEU A 6 -15.70 9.26 -21.37
C LEU A 6 -16.15 8.43 -22.58
N ASN A 7 -16.18 7.09 -22.45
CA ASN A 7 -17.33 6.34 -22.97
C ASN A 7 -17.53 4.95 -22.35
N SER A 8 -18.55 4.90 -21.50
CA SER A 8 -19.58 3.88 -21.25
C SER A 8 -19.32 2.39 -21.56
N CYS A 9 -19.37 1.61 -20.47
CA CYS A 9 -19.63 0.18 -20.43
C CYS A 9 -21.11 -0.16 -20.64
N ALA A 10 -21.38 -1.35 -21.18
CA ALA A 10 -22.60 -2.07 -20.85
C ALA A 10 -22.32 -3.58 -20.91
N LEU A 11 -22.58 -4.30 -19.82
CA LEU A 11 -23.28 -5.59 -19.81
C LEU A 11 -23.64 -5.96 -18.36
N ARG A 12 -24.89 -6.37 -18.17
CA ARG A 12 -25.60 -6.66 -16.91
C ARG A 12 -25.48 -8.15 -16.52
N PRO A 13 -25.93 -8.56 -15.31
CA PRO A 13 -25.29 -9.59 -14.49
C PRO A 13 -25.88 -11.01 -14.67
N ALA A 14 -25.09 -12.03 -14.35
CA ALA A 14 -25.59 -13.38 -14.09
C ALA A 14 -25.62 -13.66 -12.59
N ARG A 15 -26.76 -14.21 -12.17
CA ARG A 15 -27.17 -14.50 -10.79
C ARG A 15 -26.35 -15.60 -10.12
N THR A 16 -26.23 -15.40 -8.81
CA THR A 16 -25.75 -16.26 -7.74
C THR A 16 -26.44 -17.63 -7.69
N VAL A 17 -25.68 -18.66 -7.29
CA VAL A 17 -26.19 -19.86 -6.61
C VAL A 17 -25.35 -20.07 -5.35
N PRO A 18 -25.94 -20.14 -4.15
CA PRO A 18 -25.20 -20.30 -2.90
C PRO A 18 -25.03 -21.79 -2.55
N THR A 19 -23.87 -22.14 -2.01
CA THR A 19 -23.68 -23.44 -1.32
C THR A 19 -23.14 -23.18 0.08
N ARG A 20 -23.56 -24.04 1.00
CA ARG A 20 -23.85 -23.79 2.42
C ARG A 20 -22.67 -24.16 3.34
N ALA A 21 -22.53 -23.35 4.39
CA ALA A 21 -21.96 -23.59 5.72
C ALA A 21 -20.51 -24.06 5.86
N ASP A 22 -19.66 -23.15 6.33
CA ASP A 22 -18.59 -23.44 7.29
C ASP A 22 -18.83 -22.54 8.51
N GLU A 23 -19.28 -23.13 9.61
CA GLU A 23 -19.54 -22.48 10.89
C GLU A 23 -18.28 -22.60 11.76
N GLY A 24 -17.76 -21.49 12.29
CA GLY A 24 -16.89 -21.54 13.48
C GLY A 24 -15.59 -20.74 13.49
N ARG A 25 -15.30 -19.94 12.46
CA ARG A 25 -14.29 -18.87 12.57
C ARG A 25 -14.95 -17.60 12.09
N LEU A 26 -15.11 -16.60 12.96
CA LEU A 26 -15.41 -15.25 12.50
C LEU A 26 -14.36 -14.93 11.42
N PRO A 27 -14.76 -14.62 10.17
CA PRO A 27 -13.79 -14.28 9.15
C PRO A 27 -13.02 -13.07 9.69
N ARG A 28 -11.73 -13.24 9.94
CA ARG A 28 -10.86 -12.09 10.17
C ARG A 28 -11.02 -11.27 8.89
N THR A 29 -11.55 -10.07 9.03
CA THR A 29 -11.62 -9.07 7.96
C THR A 29 -10.20 -8.60 7.68
N SER A 30 -9.34 -9.51 7.20
CA SER A 30 -8.01 -9.17 6.72
C SER A 30 -8.21 -8.48 5.37
N THR A 31 -8.34 -7.16 5.41
CA THR A 31 -8.36 -6.34 4.20
C THR A 31 -6.96 -6.41 3.61
N THR A 32 -6.78 -7.24 2.59
CA THR A 32 -5.54 -7.25 1.80
C THR A 32 -5.50 -5.98 0.95
N ILE A 33 -4.42 -5.20 1.08
CA ILE A 33 -4.22 -3.93 0.37
C ILE A 33 -2.90 -3.99 -0.38
N TRP A 34 -2.85 -3.41 -1.58
CA TRP A 34 -1.60 -3.25 -2.31
C TRP A 34 -0.86 -1.99 -1.87
N MET A 35 0.46 -2.08 -1.81
CA MET A 35 1.37 -0.97 -1.55
C MET A 35 2.48 -0.95 -2.60
N LEU A 36 2.69 0.19 -3.22
CA LEU A 36 3.85 0.44 -4.06
C LEU A 36 5.00 1.00 -3.23
N GLU A 37 6.22 0.60 -3.57
CA GLU A 37 7.45 1.10 -2.95
C GLU A 37 8.45 1.46 -4.06
N ASP A 38 9.09 2.62 -3.92
CA ASP A 38 10.11 3.11 -4.84
C ASP A 38 11.37 2.22 -4.81
N LEU A 39 12.14 2.22 -5.89
CA LEU A 39 13.32 1.38 -6.12
C LEU A 39 14.63 1.99 -5.61
N GLU A 40 14.57 3.13 -4.94
CA GLU A 40 15.74 3.71 -4.28
C GLU A 40 16.34 2.67 -3.28
N PRO A 41 17.67 2.52 -3.23
CA PRO A 41 18.30 1.53 -2.38
C PRO A 41 18.25 1.98 -0.92
N PHE A 42 17.44 1.28 -0.13
CA PHE A 42 17.25 1.61 1.28
C PHE A 42 17.54 0.41 2.20
N PRO A 43 17.96 0.67 3.45
CA PRO A 43 18.29 -0.40 4.40
C PRO A 43 17.06 -1.19 4.90
N ASP A 44 15.87 -0.63 4.75
CA ASP A 44 14.59 -1.18 5.21
C ASP A 44 13.74 -1.62 4.01
N ASP A 45 14.19 -2.66 3.31
CA ASP A 45 13.46 -3.37 2.26
C ASP A 45 12.61 -4.50 2.87
N PRO A 46 11.30 -4.29 3.13
CA PRO A 46 10.52 -5.24 3.92
C PRO A 46 10.32 -6.55 3.15
N ALA A 47 10.72 -7.66 3.77
CA ALA A 47 10.55 -8.99 3.23
C ALA A 47 9.14 -9.53 3.54
N VAL A 48 8.78 -10.64 2.90
CA VAL A 48 7.55 -11.36 3.22
C VAL A 48 7.54 -11.76 4.70
N GLY A 49 6.46 -11.41 5.40
CA GLY A 49 6.30 -11.63 6.84
C GLY A 49 6.69 -10.43 7.70
N ASP A 50 7.48 -9.48 7.17
CA ASP A 50 7.90 -8.29 7.90
C ASP A 50 6.74 -7.30 8.10
N ARG A 51 6.89 -6.48 9.14
CA ARG A 51 6.00 -5.38 9.44
C ARG A 51 6.54 -4.12 8.77
N CYS A 52 5.68 -3.37 8.08
CA CYS A 52 6.04 -2.09 7.48
C CYS A 52 5.37 -0.91 8.20
N GLU A 53 6.10 0.20 8.28
CA GLU A 53 5.60 1.47 8.79
C GLU A 53 4.70 2.18 7.77
N PRO A 54 3.74 3.01 8.24
CA PRO A 54 2.67 3.58 7.44
C PRO A 54 3.06 4.92 6.81
N THR A 55 4.33 5.15 6.43
CA THR A 55 4.70 6.38 5.72
C THR A 55 4.16 6.32 4.29
N THR A 56 2.85 6.48 4.16
CA THR A 56 2.09 6.21 2.94
C THR A 56 1.14 7.34 2.57
N TYR A 57 0.95 7.50 1.27
CA TYR A 57 -0.21 8.20 0.70
C TYR A 57 -1.04 7.23 -0.16
N TRP A 58 -2.31 7.57 -0.40
CA TRP A 58 -3.16 6.79 -1.29
C TRP A 58 -3.01 7.27 -2.74
N ALA A 59 -2.78 6.34 -3.68
CA ALA A 59 -2.80 6.61 -5.10
C ALA A 59 -4.07 6.05 -5.74
N ALA A 60 -4.86 6.94 -6.36
CA ALA A 60 -5.96 6.53 -7.22
C ALA A 60 -5.42 5.90 -8.53
N PRO A 61 -6.18 5.01 -9.20
CA PRO A 61 -5.74 4.32 -10.41
C PRO A 61 -5.09 5.21 -11.47
N ASP A 62 -5.71 6.36 -11.75
CA ASP A 62 -5.30 7.24 -12.84
C ASP A 62 -4.06 8.08 -12.52
N MET A 63 -3.70 8.22 -11.23
CA MET A 63 -2.53 9.02 -10.83
C MET A 63 -1.22 8.42 -11.36
N LEU A 64 -1.14 7.09 -11.36
CA LEU A 64 0.07 6.35 -11.74
C LEU A 64 -0.16 5.43 -12.94
N GLY A 65 -1.36 5.38 -13.50
CA GLY A 65 -1.71 4.40 -14.54
C GLY A 65 -1.67 2.96 -14.03
N LEU A 66 -2.20 2.73 -12.81
CA LEU A 66 -2.13 1.45 -12.12
C LEU A 66 -2.90 0.36 -12.89
N PRO A 67 -2.36 -0.86 -13.04
CA PRO A 67 -3.12 -1.98 -13.58
C PRO A 67 -4.23 -2.37 -12.60
N ALA A 68 -5.37 -2.85 -13.12
CA ALA A 68 -6.55 -3.21 -12.34
C ALA A 68 -6.28 -4.24 -11.23
N GLU A 69 -5.25 -5.07 -11.40
CA GLU A 69 -4.81 -6.04 -10.41
C GLU A 69 -4.37 -5.41 -9.07
N LEU A 70 -3.83 -4.19 -9.13
CA LEU A 70 -3.41 -3.45 -7.94
C LEU A 70 -4.54 -2.59 -7.35
N TRP A 71 -5.72 -2.59 -7.95
CA TRP A 71 -6.84 -1.81 -7.44
C TRP A 71 -7.48 -2.55 -6.27
N CYS A 72 -7.39 -1.97 -5.09
CA CYS A 72 -8.23 -2.36 -3.96
C CYS A 72 -9.29 -1.29 -3.74
N ARG A 73 -10.48 -1.73 -3.33
CA ARG A 73 -11.55 -0.85 -2.87
C ARG A 73 -11.71 -1.02 -1.37
N VAL A 74 -11.49 0.05 -0.62
CA VAL A 74 -11.50 0.05 0.84
C VAL A 74 -12.44 1.11 1.38
N GLU A 75 -13.20 0.76 2.40
CA GLU A 75 -13.95 1.74 3.16
C GLU A 75 -12.99 2.56 4.03
N ALA A 76 -13.17 3.87 4.02
CA ALA A 76 -12.32 4.81 4.73
C ALA A 76 -13.14 5.90 5.40
N ARG A 77 -12.60 6.49 6.47
CA ARG A 77 -13.06 7.76 7.02
C ARG A 77 -12.01 8.81 6.73
N ILE A 78 -12.37 9.85 5.98
CA ILE A 78 -11.51 10.99 5.71
C ILE A 78 -11.67 12.01 6.84
N GLU A 79 -10.53 12.43 7.37
CA GLU A 79 -10.39 13.50 8.33
C GLU A 79 -9.57 14.64 7.73
N GLU A 80 -10.00 15.86 8.00
CA GLU A 80 -9.27 17.07 7.61
C GLU A 80 -8.50 17.57 8.83
N VAL A 81 -7.19 17.70 8.67
CA VAL A 81 -6.28 18.15 9.71
C VAL A 81 -5.72 19.50 9.29
N HIS A 82 -5.79 20.48 10.19
CA HIS A 82 -5.17 21.79 9.99
C HIS A 82 -3.87 21.85 10.78
N VAL A 83 -2.75 22.03 10.09
CA VAL A 83 -1.42 22.01 10.69
C VAL A 83 -0.54 23.04 10.01
N ASP A 84 0.17 23.85 10.79
CA ASP A 84 1.02 24.95 10.29
C ASP A 84 0.34 25.91 9.29
N GLY A 85 -0.99 26.10 9.39
CA GLY A 85 -1.77 26.93 8.48
C GLY A 85 -2.12 26.26 7.13
N HIS A 86 -1.74 25.00 6.95
CA HIS A 86 -2.08 24.16 5.82
C HIS A 86 -3.18 23.16 6.19
N ARG A 87 -3.92 22.74 5.18
CA ARG A 87 -4.99 21.75 5.28
C ARG A 87 -4.46 20.46 4.70
N GLU A 88 -4.50 19.38 5.48
CA GLU A 88 -4.09 18.05 5.06
C GLU A 88 -5.24 17.07 5.23
N ARG A 89 -5.28 16.03 4.42
CA ARG A 89 -6.32 15.00 4.46
C ARG A 89 -5.75 13.65 4.84
N VAL A 90 -6.33 13.04 5.86
CA VAL A 90 -5.95 11.73 6.38
C VAL A 90 -7.09 10.76 6.13
N ALA A 91 -6.82 9.67 5.41
CA ALA A 91 -7.73 8.55 5.29
C ALA A 91 -7.45 7.54 6.41
N HIS A 92 -8.45 7.31 7.24
CA HIS A 92 -8.46 6.23 8.22
C HIS A 92 -8.97 4.97 7.53
N LEU A 93 -8.05 4.05 7.29
CA LEU A 93 -8.35 2.71 6.83
C LEU A 93 -8.66 1.87 8.09
N GLY A 94 -9.40 0.77 7.96
CA GLY A 94 -9.71 -0.10 9.10
C GLY A 94 -8.47 -0.50 9.92
N GLU A 95 -8.69 -1.04 11.12
CA GLU A 95 -7.60 -1.57 11.97
C GLU A 95 -6.61 -0.52 12.50
N GLY A 96 -6.97 0.77 12.44
CA GLY A 96 -6.14 1.86 12.97
C GLY A 96 -4.98 2.25 12.05
N PHE A 97 -5.02 1.82 10.79
CA PHE A 97 -4.09 2.27 9.76
C PHE A 97 -4.56 3.61 9.18
N THR A 98 -3.66 4.56 9.02
CA THR A 98 -3.95 5.83 8.34
C THR A 98 -2.99 6.04 7.17
N THR A 99 -3.44 6.80 6.18
CA THR A 99 -2.64 7.19 5.01
C THR A 99 -3.01 8.61 4.58
N MET A 100 -2.07 9.35 4.00
CA MET A 100 -2.36 10.68 3.47
C MET A 100 -3.17 10.62 2.17
N LEU A 101 -4.00 11.62 1.92
CA LEU A 101 -4.66 11.84 0.64
C LEU A 101 -4.08 13.08 -0.05
N PRO A 102 -3.55 12.95 -1.28
CA PRO A 102 -3.10 14.09 -2.06
C PRO A 102 -4.20 15.12 -2.32
N ASP A 103 -3.87 16.41 -2.21
CA ASP A 103 -4.83 17.51 -2.35
C ASP A 103 -5.34 17.70 -3.79
N ALA A 104 -4.50 17.47 -4.79
CA ALA A 104 -4.72 17.88 -6.18
C ALA A 104 -5.38 16.81 -7.08
N VAL A 105 -6.10 15.84 -6.51
CA VAL A 105 -6.63 14.70 -7.28
C VAL A 105 -8.16 14.67 -7.20
N GLU A 106 -8.82 14.89 -8.33
CA GLU A 106 -10.29 14.89 -8.47
C GLU A 106 -10.94 13.56 -8.03
N ALA A 107 -10.16 12.47 -8.02
CA ALA A 107 -10.62 11.16 -7.57
C ALA A 107 -10.94 11.10 -6.06
N PHE A 108 -10.54 12.09 -5.26
CA PHE A 108 -10.81 12.13 -3.83
C PHE A 108 -11.90 13.15 -3.50
N PRO A 109 -12.89 12.78 -2.67
CA PRO A 109 -13.94 13.71 -2.27
C PRO A 109 -13.34 14.91 -1.53
N ASP A 110 -13.85 16.10 -1.84
CA ASP A 110 -13.46 17.36 -1.20
C ASP A 110 -13.94 17.46 0.26
N THR A 111 -14.78 16.52 0.71
CA THR A 111 -15.43 16.55 2.02
C THR A 111 -14.94 15.43 2.93
N ALA A 112 -14.71 15.80 4.19
CA ALA A 112 -14.46 14.84 5.27
C ALA A 112 -15.68 13.95 5.50
N GLY A 113 -15.44 12.73 5.98
CA GLY A 113 -16.51 11.75 6.25
C GLY A 113 -16.20 10.34 5.76
N ARG A 114 -17.19 9.45 5.83
CA ARG A 114 -17.06 8.07 5.37
C ARG A 114 -17.18 8.01 3.84
N THR A 115 -16.29 7.25 3.21
CA THR A 115 -16.27 7.04 1.76
C THR A 115 -15.61 5.70 1.43
N SER A 116 -15.56 5.39 0.14
CA SER A 116 -14.86 4.23 -0.41
C SER A 116 -13.72 4.73 -1.30
N LEU A 117 -12.48 4.33 -1.00
CA LEU A 117 -11.31 4.66 -1.82
C LEU A 117 -11.02 3.51 -2.77
N THR A 118 -10.69 3.81 -4.02
CA THR A 118 -10.20 2.84 -5.01
C THR A 118 -8.78 3.20 -5.38
N GLY A 119 -7.87 2.23 -5.42
CA GLY A 119 -6.45 2.47 -5.68
C GLY A 119 -5.54 1.57 -4.85
N CYS A 120 -4.39 2.09 -4.45
CA CYS A 120 -3.44 1.39 -3.59
C CYS A 120 -2.70 2.39 -2.68
N LEU A 121 -1.95 1.86 -1.71
CA LEU A 121 -0.99 2.64 -0.95
C LEU A 121 0.27 2.89 -1.80
N VAL A 122 0.94 4.00 -1.55
CA VAL A 122 2.32 4.25 -2.00
C VAL A 122 3.12 4.60 -0.77
N ARG A 123 4.18 3.84 -0.53
CA ARG A 123 5.15 4.10 0.52
C ARG A 123 6.10 5.19 0.05
N ASP A 124 6.20 6.24 0.84
CA ASP A 124 7.09 7.37 0.60
C ASP A 124 7.81 7.73 1.90
N ARG A 125 9.14 7.54 1.92
CA ARG A 125 9.97 7.91 3.09
C ARG A 125 10.17 9.42 3.20
N HIS A 126 9.94 10.16 2.13
CA HIS A 126 10.01 11.61 2.06
C HIS A 126 8.63 12.28 2.20
N LEU A 127 7.60 11.52 2.61
CA LEU A 127 6.25 12.05 2.86
C LEU A 127 6.24 13.31 3.74
N TRP A 128 7.22 13.45 4.64
CA TRP A 128 7.39 14.63 5.51
C TRP A 128 7.69 15.93 4.76
N ALA A 129 8.12 15.85 3.49
CA ALA A 129 8.38 17.01 2.64
C ALA A 129 7.06 17.66 2.19
N ASP A 130 6.02 16.83 1.97
CA ASP A 130 4.70 17.27 1.51
C ASP A 130 3.68 17.38 2.64
N TYR A 131 3.84 16.61 3.73
CA TYR A 131 2.88 16.53 4.84
C TYR A 131 3.58 16.67 6.20
N ARG A 132 2.94 17.39 7.13
CA ARG A 132 3.31 17.45 8.54
C ARG A 132 2.63 16.37 9.36
N THR A 133 1.42 15.97 8.98
CA THR A 133 0.73 14.86 9.63
C THR A 133 1.44 13.56 9.32
N ARG A 134 1.69 12.76 10.37
CA ARG A 134 2.30 11.44 10.23
C ARG A 134 1.21 10.37 10.25
N PRO A 135 1.10 9.55 9.20
CA PRO A 135 0.21 8.41 9.28
C PRO A 135 0.70 7.39 10.31
N THR A 136 -0.21 6.50 10.69
CA THR A 136 -0.13 5.60 11.85
C THR A 136 -0.66 4.22 11.48
N GLY A 137 -0.38 3.22 12.32
CA GLY A 137 -0.74 1.82 12.08
C GLY A 137 0.39 1.04 11.43
N SER A 138 0.11 -0.18 10.96
CA SER A 138 1.10 -1.03 10.30
C SER A 138 0.46 -2.09 9.43
N GLY A 139 1.22 -2.56 8.44
CA GLY A 139 0.88 -3.72 7.63
C GLY A 139 1.89 -4.84 7.82
N ARG A 140 1.48 -6.08 7.56
CA ARG A 140 2.38 -7.23 7.36
C ARG A 140 2.47 -7.53 5.87
N VAL A 141 3.69 -7.66 5.34
CA VAL A 141 3.89 -8.07 3.94
C VAL A 141 3.48 -9.53 3.77
N LEU A 142 2.54 -9.77 2.86
CA LEU A 142 2.09 -11.12 2.49
C LEU A 142 2.87 -11.62 1.27
N GLU A 143 3.03 -10.76 0.25
CA GLU A 143 3.73 -11.10 -0.99
C GLU A 143 4.49 -9.89 -1.53
N ARG A 144 5.55 -10.17 -2.30
CA ARG A 144 6.35 -9.16 -2.99
C ARG A 144 6.43 -9.49 -4.48
N ASN A 145 5.99 -8.54 -5.28
CA ASN A 145 5.96 -8.58 -6.74
C ASN A 145 6.64 -7.32 -7.28
N TRP A 146 6.74 -7.21 -8.60
CA TRP A 146 7.26 -6.02 -9.28
C TRP A 146 6.21 -5.42 -10.19
N LEU A 147 6.20 -4.09 -10.29
CA LEU A 147 5.54 -3.39 -11.36
C LEU A 147 6.58 -3.09 -12.44
N ILE A 148 6.32 -3.56 -13.65
CA ILE A 148 7.25 -3.44 -14.77
C ILE A 148 6.64 -2.61 -15.90
N GLN A 149 7.50 -1.98 -16.67
CA GLN A 149 7.13 -1.20 -17.84
C GLN A 149 8.16 -1.41 -18.95
N HIS A 150 7.74 -1.24 -20.21
CA HIS A 150 8.68 -1.24 -21.32
C HIS A 150 9.63 -0.04 -21.19
N ALA A 151 10.92 -0.30 -21.37
CA ALA A 151 12.01 0.62 -21.11
C ALA A 151 12.80 0.88 -22.40
N ILE A 152 12.80 2.13 -22.82
CA ILE A 152 13.60 2.63 -23.94
C ILE A 152 14.90 3.16 -23.38
N ARG A 153 16.03 2.65 -23.90
CA ARG A 153 17.37 3.04 -23.47
C ARG A 153 18.03 3.88 -24.55
N ASP A 154 18.12 5.18 -24.30
CA ASP A 154 18.76 6.12 -25.20
C ASP A 154 20.21 6.31 -24.77
N PRO A 155 21.20 6.04 -25.65
CA PRO A 155 22.60 6.26 -25.34
C PRO A 155 22.88 7.72 -24.94
N THR A 156 23.67 7.92 -23.90
CA THR A 156 24.16 9.25 -23.53
C THR A 156 25.49 9.57 -24.21
N ARG A 157 26.02 10.78 -23.99
CA ARG A 157 27.37 11.16 -24.44
C ARG A 157 28.48 10.36 -23.76
N SER A 158 28.20 9.74 -22.61
CA SER A 158 29.16 8.91 -21.87
C SER A 158 29.08 7.46 -22.35
N PRO A 159 30.19 6.86 -22.83
CA PRO A 159 30.19 5.49 -23.33
C PRO A 159 29.69 4.48 -22.28
N GLY A 160 28.75 3.63 -22.67
CA GLY A 160 28.15 2.61 -21.79
C GLY A 160 27.00 3.12 -20.90
N TRP A 161 26.71 4.42 -20.89
CA TRP A 161 25.61 5.01 -20.13
C TRP A 161 24.41 5.29 -21.03
N PHE A 162 23.22 5.02 -20.52
CA PHE A 162 21.95 5.30 -21.19
C PHE A 162 21.00 6.04 -20.25
N SER A 163 20.19 6.95 -20.81
CA SER A 163 18.97 7.43 -20.18
C SER A 163 17.86 6.42 -20.43
N VAL A 164 17.02 6.21 -19.42
CA VAL A 164 15.85 5.33 -19.53
C VAL A 164 14.60 6.19 -19.59
N SER A 165 13.82 6.01 -20.64
CA SER A 165 12.42 6.45 -20.69
C SER A 165 11.51 5.22 -20.72
N HIS A 166 10.25 5.40 -20.37
CA HIS A 166 9.27 4.32 -20.31
C HIS A 166 8.09 4.60 -21.24
N ASP A 167 7.54 3.55 -21.84
CA ASP A 167 6.31 3.62 -22.63
C ASP A 167 5.37 2.44 -22.32
N GLY A 168 4.12 2.56 -22.80
CA GLY A 168 3.10 1.54 -22.61
C GLY A 168 2.58 1.42 -21.17
N PRO A 169 1.70 0.45 -20.90
CA PRO A 169 1.06 0.30 -19.60
C PRO A 169 1.97 -0.40 -18.57
N LEU A 170 1.75 -0.07 -17.30
CA LEU A 170 2.30 -0.80 -16.17
C LEU A 170 1.72 -2.21 -16.07
N ARG A 171 2.54 -3.19 -15.69
CA ARG A 171 2.13 -4.60 -15.54
C ARG A 171 2.72 -5.21 -14.28
N VAL A 172 1.91 -5.97 -13.56
CA VAL A 172 2.39 -6.77 -12.42
C VAL A 172 3.22 -7.93 -12.96
N HIS A 173 4.33 -8.21 -12.29
CA HIS A 173 5.24 -9.31 -12.59
C HIS A 173 5.55 -10.08 -11.31
N HIS A 174 5.17 -11.36 -11.30
CA HIS A 174 5.23 -12.24 -10.13
C HIS A 174 6.56 -12.97 -9.96
N GLY A 175 7.65 -12.36 -10.46
CA GLY A 175 9.01 -12.90 -10.38
C GLY A 175 9.44 -13.73 -11.59
N GLY A 176 10.70 -14.18 -11.52
CA GLY A 176 11.41 -14.76 -12.66
C GLY A 176 12.27 -13.73 -13.39
N SER A 177 12.73 -14.09 -14.59
CA SER A 177 13.47 -13.15 -15.44
C SER A 177 12.51 -12.12 -16.03
N LEU A 178 12.91 -10.85 -15.99
CA LEU A 178 12.16 -9.79 -16.68
C LEU A 178 12.06 -10.08 -18.18
N PRO A 179 10.91 -9.78 -18.80
CA PRO A 179 10.82 -9.78 -20.25
C PRO A 179 11.87 -8.87 -20.89
N PRO A 180 12.33 -9.16 -22.12
CA PRO A 180 13.24 -8.27 -22.83
C PRO A 180 12.70 -6.83 -22.87
N ASN A 181 13.62 -5.87 -22.73
CA ASN A 181 13.32 -4.42 -22.75
C ASN A 181 12.29 -3.96 -21.73
N HIS A 182 12.10 -4.68 -20.62
CA HIS A 182 11.32 -4.18 -19.49
C HIS A 182 12.24 -3.80 -18.33
N ALA A 183 11.82 -2.79 -17.58
CA ALA A 183 12.43 -2.40 -16.32
C ALA A 183 11.40 -2.52 -15.20
N VAL A 184 11.86 -2.81 -13.99
CA VAL A 184 11.06 -2.60 -12.79
C VAL A 184 10.96 -1.08 -12.59
N VAL A 185 9.76 -0.61 -12.29
CA VAL A 185 9.49 0.79 -11.96
C VAL A 185 9.02 0.97 -10.52
N TRP A 186 8.42 -0.07 -9.91
CA TRP A 186 8.03 -0.09 -8.51
C TRP A 186 8.16 -1.52 -7.96
N SER A 187 8.44 -1.64 -6.66
CA SER A 187 8.06 -2.84 -5.91
C SER A 187 6.56 -2.80 -5.63
N ALA A 188 5.89 -3.95 -5.74
CA ALA A 188 4.45 -4.08 -5.50
C ALA A 188 4.20 -5.13 -4.40
N LEU A 189 3.78 -4.66 -3.24
CA LEU A 189 3.60 -5.47 -2.03
C LEU A 189 2.12 -5.67 -1.72
N SER A 190 1.70 -6.89 -1.43
CA SER A 190 0.39 -7.11 -0.81
C SER A 190 0.54 -7.14 0.71
N LEU A 191 -0.36 -6.45 1.40
CA LEU A 191 -0.30 -6.23 2.84
C LEU A 191 -1.56 -6.72 3.53
N GLU A 192 -1.40 -7.32 4.71
CA GLU A 192 -2.47 -7.44 5.71
C GLU A 192 -2.35 -6.28 6.71
N LEU A 193 -3.40 -5.48 6.88
CA LEU A 193 -3.43 -4.44 7.92
C LEU A 193 -3.47 -5.07 9.32
N ILE A 194 -2.65 -4.55 10.24
CA ILE A 194 -2.56 -5.05 11.62
C ILE A 194 -3.40 -4.15 12.54
N PRO A 195 -4.32 -4.73 13.36
CA PRO A 195 -5.10 -3.98 14.35
C PRO A 195 -4.21 -3.20 15.32
N ALA A 196 -4.59 -1.95 15.57
CA ALA A 196 -4.03 -1.15 16.65
C ALA A 196 -4.14 -1.91 18.00
N GLY A 197 -3.00 -2.19 18.64
CA GLY A 197 -2.91 -2.94 19.90
C GLY A 197 -2.60 -4.43 19.76
N ALA A 198 -2.50 -5.00 18.56
CA ALA A 198 -2.13 -6.41 18.36
C ALA A 198 -0.62 -6.70 18.55
N GLY A 199 0.14 -5.75 19.08
CA GLY A 199 1.59 -5.85 19.28
C GLY A 199 1.97 -5.74 20.75
N GLU A 200 1.68 -6.78 21.53
CA GLU A 200 2.47 -7.23 22.69
C GLU A 200 1.77 -8.43 23.36
N THR A 201 2.23 -9.65 23.04
CA THR A 201 2.08 -10.79 23.96
C THR A 201 3.03 -11.91 23.54
N ARG A 202 4.23 -11.91 24.15
CA ARG A 202 5.13 -13.05 24.45
C ARG A 202 6.53 -12.47 24.70
N GLY A 203 7.17 -12.61 25.86
CA GLY A 203 6.78 -13.28 27.08
C GLY A 203 7.65 -12.81 28.24
N ALA A 204 7.03 -12.50 29.37
CA ALA A 204 7.71 -12.61 30.65
C ALA A 204 7.78 -14.11 30.95
N ALA A 205 8.96 -14.70 30.73
CA ALA A 205 9.28 -15.96 31.38
C ALA A 205 9.28 -15.68 32.88
N ASP A 206 8.24 -16.18 33.53
CA ASP A 206 8.14 -16.42 34.96
C ASP A 206 9.34 -17.29 35.37
N HIS A 207 10.43 -16.65 35.80
CA HIS A 207 11.48 -17.33 36.51
C HIS A 207 11.02 -17.46 37.95
N GLY A 208 10.46 -18.65 38.21
CA GLY A 208 10.07 -19.13 39.51
C GLY A 208 11.14 -18.85 40.57
N GLU A 209 10.64 -18.22 41.61
CA GLU A 209 11.15 -18.16 42.97
C GLU A 209 11.70 -19.54 43.40
N GLY A 210 13.01 -19.60 43.59
CA GLY A 210 13.73 -20.77 44.09
C GLY A 210 14.60 -20.35 45.26
N ASP A 211 13.98 -20.23 46.44
CA ASP A 211 14.66 -20.25 47.72
C ASP A 211 15.02 -21.70 48.06
N PRO A 212 16.28 -21.97 48.46
CA PRO A 212 16.45 -22.79 49.65
C PRO A 212 17.58 -22.30 50.55
N GLU A 213 17.24 -21.57 51.61
CA GLU A 213 17.91 -21.74 52.90
C GLU A 213 17.68 -23.16 53.43
N ARG A 214 18.76 -23.93 53.63
CA ARG A 214 18.89 -24.97 54.68
C ARG A 214 20.31 -25.56 54.76
N GLY A 215 20.99 -25.27 55.89
CA GLY A 215 22.07 -26.05 56.55
C GLY A 215 23.41 -26.18 55.78
N VAL A 216 24.58 -25.88 56.34
CA VAL A 216 25.12 -26.11 57.70
C VAL A 216 26.18 -25.06 57.98
#